data_AF-A0AB38C903-F1
#
_entry.id   AF-A0AB38C903-F1
#
_cell.length_a   1.000
_cell.length_b   1.000
_cell.length_c   1.000
_cell.angle_alpha   90.00
_cell.angle_beta   90.00
_cell.angle_gamma   90.00
#
_symmetry.space_group_name_H-M   'P 1'
#
loop_
_entity.id
_entity.type
_entity.pdbx_description
1 polymer ?
#
loop_
_entity_poly.entity_id
_entity_poly.type
_entity_poly.pdbx_seq_one_letter_code
_entity_poly.pdbx_strand_id
1 'polypeptide(L)'
;MPAFVPAILALSLLAAAPAHAAMDLPMPAHLSGAKADATVALAARRYAAFWQSGDPALARLALADDFTDRTLPAGRPQGLAGPLQASQVFHAAVPDLKVAIEQMLVAGDRVTLRLHFTGRFTGVFPTPQGELRGQGQAIDFHAFDLYRVNAQGRISDNWHLEDNLTLLRQMGVLAP
;
A
#
# COMPACT_ATOMS: atom_id res chain seq x y z
N MET A 1 11.42 -65.82 -19.58
CA MET A 1 10.52 -64.73 -19.20
C MET A 1 11.16 -63.93 -18.07
N PRO A 2 11.72 -62.73 -18.32
CA PRO A 2 12.06 -61.80 -17.26
C PRO A 2 11.09 -60.61 -17.26
N ALA A 3 10.70 -60.22 -16.05
CA ALA A 3 9.67 -59.24 -15.75
C ALA A 3 10.12 -57.80 -16.05
N PHE A 4 9.25 -57.05 -16.72
CA PHE A 4 9.32 -55.60 -16.85
C PHE A 4 8.88 -54.95 -15.53
N VAL A 5 9.76 -54.16 -14.92
CA VAL A 5 9.41 -53.22 -13.84
C VAL A 5 9.36 -51.83 -14.48
N PRO A 6 8.22 -51.11 -14.50
CA PRO A 6 8.20 -49.75 -14.99
C PRO A 6 8.72 -48.82 -13.89
N ALA A 7 9.79 -48.08 -14.21
CA ALA A 7 10.26 -46.97 -13.41
C ALA A 7 9.22 -45.84 -13.45
N ILE A 8 8.61 -45.54 -12.32
CA ILE A 8 7.73 -44.38 -12.15
C ILE A 8 8.64 -43.14 -12.06
N LEU A 9 8.72 -42.36 -13.14
CA LEU A 9 9.29 -41.02 -13.14
C LEU A 9 8.34 -40.09 -12.37
N ALA A 10 8.69 -39.77 -11.13
CA ALA A 10 8.01 -38.76 -10.34
C ALA A 10 8.26 -37.38 -10.97
N LEU A 11 7.25 -36.83 -11.62
CA LEU A 11 7.26 -35.47 -12.15
C LEU A 11 7.11 -34.51 -10.96
N SER A 12 8.23 -34.00 -10.44
CA SER A 12 8.24 -32.96 -9.42
C SER A 12 7.70 -31.66 -10.02
N LEU A 13 6.46 -31.32 -9.66
CA LEU A 13 5.83 -30.04 -9.94
C LEU A 13 6.57 -28.93 -9.18
N LEU A 14 7.44 -28.21 -9.88
CA LEU A 14 7.93 -26.91 -9.43
C LEU A 14 6.72 -25.96 -9.42
N ALA A 15 6.14 -25.70 -8.25
CA ALA A 15 5.13 -24.67 -8.12
C ALA A 15 5.78 -23.34 -8.52
N ALA A 16 5.42 -22.81 -9.69
CA ALA A 16 5.80 -21.46 -10.07
C ALA A 16 5.22 -20.52 -9.00
N ALA A 17 6.10 -19.90 -8.21
CA ALA A 17 5.67 -18.82 -7.33
C ALA A 17 4.90 -17.81 -8.19
N PRO A 18 3.71 -17.35 -7.76
CA PRO A 18 2.98 -16.33 -8.53
C PRO A 18 3.91 -15.14 -8.74
N ALA A 19 3.96 -14.57 -9.95
CA ALA A 19 4.85 -13.47 -10.31
C ALA A 19 4.76 -12.25 -9.35
N HIS A 20 3.65 -12.13 -8.61
CA HIS A 20 3.43 -11.15 -7.55
C HIS A 20 4.29 -11.35 -6.29
N ALA A 21 4.94 -12.50 -6.12
CA ALA A 21 5.85 -12.76 -5.00
C ALA A 21 7.21 -12.07 -5.17
N ALA A 22 7.59 -11.70 -6.40
CA ALA A 22 8.84 -11.02 -6.75
C ALA A 22 8.62 -9.52 -7.06
N MET A 23 7.73 -8.86 -6.31
CA MET A 23 7.52 -7.42 -6.38
C MET A 23 8.66 -6.68 -5.66
N ASP A 24 9.21 -5.64 -6.29
CA ASP A 24 10.16 -4.71 -5.67
C ASP A 24 9.42 -3.81 -4.67
N LEU A 25 9.12 -4.35 -3.49
CA LEU A 25 8.38 -3.64 -2.44
C LEU A 25 9.29 -2.59 -1.77
N PRO A 26 8.79 -1.40 -1.43
CA PRO A 26 9.60 -0.36 -0.80
C PRO A 26 10.23 -0.91 0.49
N MET A 27 11.51 -0.61 0.67
CA MET A 27 12.25 -0.98 1.86
C MET A 27 12.26 0.20 2.83
N PRO A 28 12.01 -0.04 4.14
CA PRO A 28 12.09 1.03 5.11
C PRO A 28 13.53 1.53 5.19
N ALA A 29 13.74 2.84 5.16
CA ALA A 29 15.06 3.41 5.39
C ALA A 29 15.56 3.08 6.82
N HIS A 30 14.64 3.02 7.78
CA HIS A 30 14.90 2.58 9.14
C HIS A 30 13.84 1.59 9.63
N LEU A 31 14.28 0.42 10.10
CA LEU A 31 13.44 -0.60 10.73
C LEU A 31 13.88 -0.82 12.18
N SER A 32 12.96 -0.71 13.14
CA SER A 32 13.24 -0.99 14.55
C SER A 32 12.08 -1.70 15.25
N GLY A 33 12.37 -2.36 16.39
CA GLY A 33 11.41 -3.16 17.16
C GLY A 33 12.01 -4.47 17.68
N ALA A 34 11.68 -4.87 18.91
CA ALA A 34 12.17 -6.13 19.48
C ALA A 34 11.58 -7.31 18.70
N LYS A 35 12.44 -8.07 17.99
CA LYS A 35 12.03 -9.16 17.07
C LYS A 35 10.99 -8.71 16.03
N ALA A 36 11.33 -7.71 15.22
CA ALA A 36 10.48 -7.28 14.10
C ALA A 36 9.98 -8.49 13.28
N ASP A 37 8.67 -8.71 13.31
CA ASP A 37 8.02 -9.83 12.62
C ASP A 37 8.02 -9.55 11.10
N ALA A 38 8.69 -10.42 10.35
CA ALA A 38 8.81 -10.29 8.90
C ALA A 38 7.45 -10.33 8.18
N THR A 39 6.46 -11.03 8.74
CA THR A 39 5.10 -11.12 8.20
C THR A 39 4.38 -9.78 8.35
N VAL A 40 4.51 -9.16 9.53
CA VAL A 40 3.91 -7.85 9.83
C VAL A 40 4.54 -6.77 8.95
N ALA A 41 5.88 -6.77 8.84
CA ALA A 41 6.59 -5.85 7.95
C ALA A 41 6.20 -6.06 6.47
N LEU A 42 6.03 -7.31 6.03
CA LEU A 42 5.63 -7.63 4.66
C LEU A 42 4.24 -7.10 4.33
N ALA A 43 3.27 -7.23 5.24
CA ALA A 43 1.92 -6.70 5.06
C ALA A 43 1.96 -5.18 4.83
N ALA A 44 2.72 -4.46 5.66
CA ALA A 44 2.87 -3.01 5.55
C ALA A 44 3.56 -2.59 4.24
N ARG A 45 4.63 -3.28 3.85
CA ARG A 45 5.35 -3.01 2.59
C ARG A 45 4.49 -3.24 1.36
N ARG A 46 3.63 -4.28 1.37
CA ARG A 46 2.67 -4.52 0.28
C ARG A 46 1.66 -3.39 0.17
N TYR A 47 1.19 -2.85 1.29
CA TYR A 47 0.24 -1.74 1.27
C TYR A 47 0.88 -0.42 0.82
N ALA A 48 2.12 -0.14 1.22
CA ALA A 48 2.88 0.98 0.66
C ALA A 48 3.14 0.83 -0.85
N ALA A 49 3.46 -0.39 -1.31
CA ALA A 49 3.63 -0.68 -2.74
C ALA A 49 2.32 -0.49 -3.52
N PHE A 50 1.18 -0.87 -2.94
CA PHE A 50 -0.14 -0.57 -3.50
C PHE A 50 -0.35 0.92 -3.73
N TRP A 51 -0.06 1.76 -2.73
CA TRP A 51 -0.17 3.21 -2.89
C TRP A 51 0.74 3.75 -3.98
N GLN A 52 1.97 3.24 -4.10
CA GLN A 52 2.90 3.65 -5.16
C GLN A 52 2.46 3.22 -6.56
N SER A 53 1.97 1.98 -6.73
CA SER A 53 1.71 1.42 -8.07
C SER A 53 0.26 1.56 -8.53
N GLY A 54 -0.67 1.76 -7.60
CA GLY A 54 -2.10 1.66 -7.84
C GLY A 54 -2.59 0.23 -8.11
N ASP A 55 -1.75 -0.79 -7.96
CA ASP A 55 -2.10 -2.18 -8.29
C ASP A 55 -3.04 -2.80 -7.22
N PRO A 56 -4.31 -3.07 -7.57
CA PRO A 56 -5.28 -3.61 -6.61
C PRO A 56 -4.93 -5.02 -6.10
N ALA A 57 -4.05 -5.77 -6.77
CA ALA A 57 -3.58 -7.06 -6.27
C ALA A 57 -2.79 -6.91 -4.95
N LEU A 58 -1.99 -5.85 -4.82
CA LEU A 58 -1.22 -5.57 -3.61
C LEU A 58 -2.11 -5.20 -2.42
N ALA A 59 -3.16 -4.42 -2.65
CA ALA A 59 -4.16 -4.13 -1.62
C ALA A 59 -4.85 -5.41 -1.12
N ARG A 60 -5.23 -6.32 -2.03
CA ARG A 60 -5.83 -7.62 -1.66
C ARG A 60 -4.86 -8.51 -0.87
N LEU A 61 -3.58 -8.49 -1.22
CA LEU A 61 -2.55 -9.24 -0.49
C LEU A 61 -2.22 -8.63 0.88
N ALA A 62 -2.37 -7.32 1.03
CA ALA A 62 -2.02 -6.60 2.26
C ALA A 62 -3.17 -6.54 3.27
N LEU A 63 -4.38 -6.19 2.82
CA LEU A 63 -5.54 -5.95 3.67
C LEU A 63 -6.30 -7.25 3.92
N ALA A 64 -6.78 -7.48 5.13
CA ALA A 64 -7.60 -8.63 5.50
C ALA A 64 -9.02 -8.52 4.92
N ASP A 65 -9.75 -9.63 4.86
CA ASP A 65 -11.12 -9.62 4.33
C ASP A 65 -12.09 -8.88 5.28
N ASP A 66 -11.77 -8.84 6.58
CA ASP A 66 -12.44 -8.09 7.64
C ASP A 66 -11.77 -6.74 7.95
N PHE A 67 -10.94 -6.24 7.03
CA PHE A 67 -10.23 -4.97 7.19
C PHE A 67 -11.17 -3.82 7.55
N THR A 68 -10.82 -3.08 8.59
CA THR A 68 -11.51 -1.88 9.05
C THR A 68 -10.58 -0.68 9.04
N ASP A 69 -10.90 0.33 8.24
CA ASP A 69 -10.34 1.67 8.36
C ASP A 69 -10.94 2.34 9.60
N ARG A 70 -10.10 2.58 10.60
CA ARG A 70 -10.45 3.15 11.91
C ARG A 70 -10.42 4.68 11.92
N THR A 71 -9.98 5.28 10.82
CA THR A 71 -9.92 6.73 10.57
C THR A 71 -10.65 7.09 9.28
N LEU A 72 -11.67 6.30 8.92
CA LEU A 72 -12.40 6.37 7.67
C LEU A 72 -12.85 7.81 7.33
N PRO A 73 -12.32 8.40 6.25
CA PRO A 73 -12.77 9.72 5.81
C PRO A 73 -14.25 9.72 5.45
N ALA A 74 -14.94 10.83 5.73
CA ALA A 74 -16.35 10.98 5.41
C ALA A 74 -16.63 10.73 3.92
N GLY A 75 -17.62 9.88 3.63
CA GLY A 75 -18.00 9.52 2.26
C GLY A 75 -17.14 8.43 1.61
N ARG A 76 -16.04 7.98 2.23
CA ARG A 76 -15.26 6.85 1.73
C ARG A 76 -15.94 5.52 2.11
N PRO A 77 -16.04 4.54 1.20
CA PRO A 77 -16.50 3.19 1.54
C PRO A 77 -15.57 2.51 2.55
N GLN A 78 -16.14 1.76 3.49
CA GLN A 78 -15.36 0.96 4.45
C GLN A 78 -14.73 -0.27 3.75
N GLY A 79 -13.70 -0.85 4.36
CA GLY A 79 -13.04 -2.06 3.86
C GLY A 79 -12.17 -1.80 2.64
N LEU A 80 -11.83 -2.87 1.89
CA LEU A 80 -10.94 -2.81 0.72
C LEU A 80 -11.36 -1.79 -0.34
N ALA A 81 -12.67 -1.55 -0.51
CA ALA A 81 -13.18 -0.65 -1.54
C ALA A 81 -12.72 0.80 -1.35
N GLY A 82 -12.57 1.25 -0.10
CA GLY A 82 -12.16 2.62 0.24
C GLY A 82 -10.76 2.97 -0.28
N PRO A 83 -9.72 2.23 0.11
CA PRO A 83 -8.37 2.43 -0.40
C PRO A 83 -8.26 2.30 -1.92
N LEU A 84 -8.96 1.33 -2.53
CA LEU A 84 -8.96 1.17 -4.00
C LEU A 84 -9.49 2.43 -4.71
N GLN A 85 -10.62 2.96 -4.25
CA GLN A 85 -11.18 4.19 -4.80
C GLN A 85 -10.26 5.39 -4.57
N ALA A 86 -9.71 5.54 -3.36
CA ALA A 86 -8.82 6.64 -3.02
C ALA A 86 -7.52 6.61 -3.86
N SER A 87 -6.92 5.43 -4.02
CA SER A 87 -5.74 5.25 -4.86
C SER A 87 -6.03 5.57 -6.32
N GLN A 88 -7.18 5.17 -6.87
CA GLN A 88 -7.56 5.51 -8.24
C GLN A 88 -7.66 7.03 -8.44
N VAL A 89 -8.33 7.74 -7.53
CA VAL A 89 -8.45 9.20 -7.58
C VAL A 89 -7.08 9.86 -7.47
N PHE A 90 -6.23 9.39 -6.57
CA PHE A 90 -4.93 10.02 -6.36
C PHE A 90 -3.95 9.77 -7.50
N HIS A 91 -3.94 8.57 -8.09
CA HIS A 91 -3.17 8.27 -9.31
C HIS A 91 -3.67 9.04 -10.53
N ALA A 92 -4.97 9.30 -10.63
CA ALA A 92 -5.51 10.16 -11.67
C ALA A 92 -5.03 11.62 -11.54
N ALA A 93 -4.71 12.08 -10.33
CA ALA A 93 -4.13 13.39 -10.09
C ALA A 93 -2.59 13.41 -10.28
N VAL A 94 -1.90 12.41 -9.74
CA VAL A 94 -0.43 12.32 -9.65
C VAL A 94 0.04 11.00 -10.30
N PRO A 95 0.10 10.91 -11.65
CA PRO A 95 0.39 9.64 -12.34
C PRO A 95 1.81 9.10 -12.12
N ASP A 96 2.75 9.95 -11.70
CA ASP A 96 4.15 9.59 -11.44
C ASP A 96 4.45 9.36 -9.94
N LEU A 97 3.41 9.13 -9.13
CA LEU A 97 3.50 9.00 -7.68
C LEU A 97 4.60 8.02 -7.24
N LYS A 98 5.39 8.45 -6.25
CA LYS A 98 6.35 7.63 -5.51
C LYS A 98 6.00 7.63 -4.04
N VAL A 99 6.18 6.48 -3.40
CA VAL A 99 5.95 6.31 -1.96
C VAL A 99 7.16 5.64 -1.35
N ALA A 100 7.84 6.36 -0.46
CA ALA A 100 8.94 5.84 0.34
C ALA A 100 8.47 5.51 1.75
N ILE A 101 9.00 4.42 2.32
CA ILE A 101 8.87 4.14 3.75
C ILE A 101 10.12 4.70 4.43
N GLU A 102 10.01 5.83 5.10
CA GLU A 102 11.16 6.43 5.77
C GLU A 102 11.43 5.79 7.14
N GLN A 103 10.36 5.47 7.86
CA GLN A 103 10.44 4.81 9.17
C GLN A 103 9.44 3.66 9.21
N MET A 104 9.86 2.55 9.79
CA MET A 104 8.98 1.43 10.13
C MET A 104 9.33 0.92 11.53
N LEU A 105 8.33 0.82 12.39
CA LEU A 105 8.48 0.25 13.73
C LEU A 105 7.50 -0.90 13.89
N VAL A 106 8.02 -2.08 14.23
CA VAL A 106 7.20 -3.30 14.41
C VAL A 106 7.21 -3.69 15.89
N ALA A 107 6.03 -3.90 16.46
CA ALA A 107 5.85 -4.31 17.85
C ALA A 107 4.69 -5.31 17.96
N GLY A 108 5.03 -6.60 18.10
CA GLY A 108 4.04 -7.68 18.12
C GLY A 108 3.26 -7.74 16.81
N ASP A 109 1.93 -7.68 16.92
CA ASP A 109 0.96 -7.69 15.81
C ASP A 109 0.77 -6.30 15.17
N ARG A 110 1.55 -5.29 15.56
CA ARG A 110 1.39 -3.92 15.09
C ARG A 110 2.62 -3.41 14.37
N VAL A 111 2.38 -2.52 13.41
CA VAL A 111 3.42 -1.79 12.69
C VAL A 111 2.99 -0.36 12.46
N THR A 112 3.89 0.59 12.71
CA THR A 112 3.69 1.99 12.34
C THR A 112 4.71 2.42 11.30
N LEU A 113 4.29 3.31 10.40
CA LEU A 113 5.09 3.81 9.31
C LEU A 113 5.07 5.33 9.28
N ARG A 114 6.20 5.91 8.90
CA ARG A 114 6.26 7.25 8.31
C ARG A 114 6.49 7.08 6.81
N LEU A 115 5.52 7.51 6.03
CA LEU A 115 5.51 7.45 4.57
C LEU A 115 5.79 8.83 3.99
N HIS A 116 6.51 8.87 2.88
CA HIS A 116 6.78 10.08 2.10
C HIS A 116 6.27 9.89 0.68
N PHE A 117 5.34 10.75 0.29
CA PHE A 117 4.69 10.74 -1.02
C PHE A 117 5.24 11.89 -1.86
N THR A 118 5.73 11.56 -3.06
CA THR A 118 6.25 12.56 -4.01
C THR A 118 5.72 12.35 -5.42
N GLY A 119 5.65 13.41 -6.21
CA GLY A 119 5.24 13.33 -7.62
C GLY A 119 4.92 14.71 -8.21
N ARG A 120 4.21 14.70 -9.34
CA ARG A 120 3.77 15.89 -10.06
C ARG A 120 2.28 15.87 -10.31
N PHE A 121 1.59 16.90 -9.82
CA PHE A 121 0.18 17.08 -10.13
C PHE A 121 0.02 17.53 -11.58
N THR A 122 -0.23 16.56 -12.47
CA THR A 122 -0.35 16.77 -13.93
C THR A 122 -1.67 16.23 -14.47
N GLY A 123 -2.41 15.47 -13.66
CA GLY A 123 -3.69 14.91 -14.02
C GLY A 123 -4.86 15.72 -13.47
N VAL A 124 -5.91 15.03 -13.03
CA VAL A 124 -7.18 15.63 -12.61
C VAL A 124 -7.51 15.22 -11.19
N PHE A 125 -7.95 16.17 -10.37
CA PHE A 125 -8.42 15.93 -9.01
C PHE A 125 -9.83 16.49 -8.82
N PRO A 126 -10.78 15.68 -8.33
CA PRO A 126 -12.14 16.15 -8.06
C PRO A 126 -12.16 17.03 -6.80
N THR A 127 -12.83 18.18 -6.89
CA THR A 127 -13.07 19.09 -5.74
C THR A 127 -14.56 19.43 -5.65
N PRO A 128 -15.05 19.95 -4.51
CA PRO A 128 -16.41 20.46 -4.41
C PRO A 128 -16.76 21.55 -5.44
N GLN A 129 -15.76 22.24 -5.99
CA GLN A 129 -15.91 23.31 -7.00
C GLN A 129 -15.79 22.80 -8.44
N GLY A 130 -15.60 21.49 -8.64
CA GLY A 130 -15.39 20.86 -9.94
C GLY A 130 -14.02 20.20 -10.07
N GLU A 131 -13.65 19.83 -11.29
CA GLU A 131 -12.36 19.20 -11.55
C GLU A 131 -11.24 20.23 -11.55
N LEU A 132 -10.20 19.97 -10.76
CA LEU A 132 -8.95 20.73 -10.79
C LEU A 132 -7.95 20.00 -11.68
N ARG A 133 -7.35 20.72 -12.63
CA ARG A 133 -6.31 20.19 -13.51
C ARG A 133 -4.93 20.62 -13.01
N GLY A 134 -4.05 19.64 -12.86
CA GLY A 134 -2.66 19.86 -12.49
C GLY A 134 -1.88 20.58 -13.60
N GLN A 135 -0.98 21.46 -13.19
CA GLN A 135 -0.08 22.23 -14.06
C GLN A 135 1.40 21.86 -13.83
N GLY A 136 1.66 20.74 -13.14
CA GLY A 136 3.00 20.25 -12.81
C GLY A 136 3.49 20.65 -11.41
N GLN A 137 2.59 21.09 -10.52
CA GLN A 137 2.94 21.40 -9.13
C GLN A 137 3.64 20.19 -8.48
N ALA A 138 4.69 20.46 -7.71
CA ALA A 138 5.35 19.42 -6.94
C ALA A 138 4.43 18.96 -5.82
N ILE A 139 4.24 17.65 -5.72
CA ILE A 139 3.61 17.00 -4.57
C ILE A 139 4.72 16.42 -3.70
N ASP A 140 4.70 16.77 -2.43
CA ASP A 140 5.68 16.37 -1.41
C ASP A 140 5.01 16.45 -0.03
N PHE A 141 4.47 15.33 0.45
CA PHE A 141 3.81 15.30 1.76
C PHE A 141 4.07 13.96 2.47
N HIS A 142 3.75 13.94 3.75
CA HIS A 142 3.95 12.77 4.60
C HIS A 142 2.62 12.19 5.08
N ALA A 143 2.64 10.89 5.37
CA ALA A 143 1.58 10.21 6.08
C ALA A 143 2.15 9.36 7.20
N PHE A 144 1.35 9.18 8.25
CA PHE A 144 1.63 8.28 9.36
C PHE A 144 0.53 7.25 9.47
N ASP A 145 0.96 5.99 9.49
CA ASP A 145 0.04 4.87 9.57
C ASP A 145 0.37 4.01 10.78
N LEU A 146 -0.66 3.47 11.41
CA LEU A 146 -0.59 2.36 12.34
C LEU A 146 -1.48 1.25 11.81
N TYR A 147 -0.91 0.06 11.66
CA TYR A 147 -1.63 -1.14 11.27
C TYR A 147 -1.65 -2.14 12.42
N ARG A 148 -2.78 -2.84 12.57
CA ARG A 148 -2.82 -4.15 13.24
C ARG A 148 -2.86 -5.24 12.18
N VAL A 149 -2.05 -6.27 12.34
CA VAL A 149 -1.92 -7.40 11.42
C VAL A 149 -2.41 -8.67 12.11
N ASN A 150 -3.32 -9.40 11.46
CA ASN A 150 -3.89 -10.63 11.99
C ASN A 150 -2.93 -11.83 11.85
N ALA A 151 -3.32 -12.97 12.39
CA ALA A 151 -2.53 -14.20 12.35
C ALA A 151 -2.25 -14.73 10.91
N GLN A 152 -3.01 -14.29 9.92
CA GLN A 152 -2.82 -14.62 8.50
C GLN A 152 -1.84 -13.65 7.81
N GLY A 153 -1.26 -12.70 8.54
CA GLY A 153 -0.30 -11.74 7.99
C GLY A 153 -0.94 -10.67 7.12
N ARG A 154 -2.22 -10.33 7.36
CA ARG A 154 -2.96 -9.28 6.65
C ARG A 154 -3.42 -8.19 7.63
N ILE A 155 -3.45 -6.95 7.15
CA ILE A 155 -3.85 -5.78 7.93
C ILE A 155 -5.35 -5.86 8.22
N SER A 156 -5.72 -6.04 9.49
CA SER A 156 -7.11 -6.05 9.94
C SER A 156 -7.62 -4.67 10.30
N ASP A 157 -6.73 -3.77 10.73
CA ASP A 157 -7.09 -2.42 11.15
C ASP A 157 -6.03 -1.43 10.71
N ASN A 158 -6.47 -0.25 10.30
CA ASN A 158 -5.61 0.86 9.98
C ASN A 158 -6.11 2.14 10.67
N TRP A 159 -5.19 2.84 11.32
CA TRP A 159 -5.34 4.25 11.69
C TRP A 159 -4.31 5.03 10.87
N HIS A 160 -4.73 6.08 10.19
CA HIS A 160 -3.87 6.87 9.32
C HIS A 160 -4.06 8.37 9.56
N LEU A 161 -3.00 9.12 9.28
CA LEU A 161 -2.99 10.57 9.27
C LEU A 161 -2.08 11.08 8.16
N GLU A 162 -2.68 11.62 7.10
CA GLU A 162 -1.99 12.31 6.03
C GLU A 162 -1.89 13.81 6.31
N ASP A 163 -0.78 14.43 5.92
CA ASP A 163 -0.66 15.89 5.88
C ASP A 163 -1.43 16.48 4.67
N ASN A 164 -2.76 16.34 4.74
CA ASN A 164 -3.68 16.81 3.70
C ASN A 164 -3.64 18.33 3.56
N LEU A 165 -3.28 19.08 4.61
CA LEU A 165 -3.16 20.53 4.52
C LEU A 165 -2.02 20.92 3.57
N THR A 166 -0.84 20.32 3.73
CA THR A 166 0.29 20.51 2.83
C THR A 166 -0.07 20.08 1.40
N LEU A 167 -0.66 18.88 1.25
CA LEU A 167 -1.08 18.37 -0.06
C LEU A 167 -2.05 19.32 -0.78
N LEU A 168 -3.12 19.75 -0.11
CA LEU A 168 -4.14 20.60 -0.73
C LEU A 168 -3.62 21.99 -1.08
N ARG A 169 -2.66 22.54 -0.32
CA ARG A 169 -1.94 23.76 -0.68
C ARG A 169 -1.05 23.57 -1.90
N GLN A 170 -0.30 22.47 -1.97
CA GLN A 170 0.54 22.13 -3.13
C GLN A 170 -0.28 21.95 -4.41
N MET A 171 -1.48 21.38 -4.31
CA MET A 171 -2.41 21.22 -5.43
C MET A 171 -3.07 22.53 -5.84
N GLY A 172 -3.04 23.57 -4.98
CA GLY A 172 -3.72 24.84 -5.22
C GLY A 172 -5.23 24.81 -4.90
N VAL A 173 -5.69 23.81 -4.14
CA VAL A 173 -7.07 23.74 -3.64
C VAL A 173 -7.29 24.74 -2.51
N LEU A 174 -6.28 24.89 -1.64
CA LEU A 174 -6.26 25.84 -0.54
C LEU A 174 -5.20 26.90 -0.77
N ALA A 175 -5.46 28.11 -0.29
CA ALA A 175 -4.46 29.17 -0.26
C ALA A 175 -3.29 28.82 0.69
N PRO A 176 -2.08 29.36 0.45
CA PRO A 176 -0.92 29.17 1.33
C PRO A 176 -1.20 29.52 2.80
#